data_AF-A0A6I3N8Z3-F1
#
_entry.id   AF-A0A6I3N8Z3-F1
#
_cell.length_a   1.000
_cell.length_b   1.000
_cell.length_c   1.000
_cell.angle_alpha   90.00
_cell.angle_beta   90.00
_cell.angle_gamma   90.00
#
_symmetry.space_group_name_H-M   'P 1'
#
loop_
_entity.id
_entity.type
_entity.pdbx_description
1 polymer ?
#
loop_
_entity_poly.entity_id
_entity_poly.type
_entity_poly.pdbx_seq_one_letter_code
_entity_poly.pdbx_strand_id
1 'polypeptide(L)'
;MKRLFSFIVCVCSVSFIMAQSIAKDSIKMEDFPIVKIQTIADTISVNINDRISPKIRKPLLKSGSTRRGNNPVALLIGDSTVRNGWDADGSNGQWGWGEFFGALFDSTKITIENHALGGTSSRTFYNNQWAAVKEGIQPGDFILIQFGHNDGGPYDSGRARASIPGIGHDSLLVTIKETGVHETVYSYGEYLRKFVAEIRAKGAFPIMLSFTPRNAWDGNGHIVRANTTYGKWAKQIAEAEKIPFVDLNSITAAKFDAFGPAKVNEMFYADHIHTSEAGAKLNAASVAEGILEQQLPLAKYLRNKTKDIRGTARKGNRPVVFVIGDSTVHNKDEKSSEDSWGGVRCCPIFLTTKKSAWKTMPWPAVVAARLSTKDAGMGFVPL
;
A
#
# COMPACT_ATOMS: atom_id res chain seq x y z
N MET A 1 -58.61 -16.77 54.13
CA MET A 1 -59.45 -17.99 54.14
C MET A 1 -59.22 -18.77 52.85
N LYS A 2 -59.37 -20.10 52.92
CA LYS A 2 -59.90 -21.09 51.94
C LYS A 2 -59.95 -20.73 50.42
N ARG A 3 -59.75 -21.65 49.47
CA ARG A 3 -59.11 -23.00 49.31
C ARG A 3 -59.17 -23.28 47.77
N LEU A 4 -58.11 -23.71 47.07
CA LEU A 4 -57.49 -25.05 47.02
C LEU A 4 -58.38 -26.17 46.43
N PHE A 5 -58.05 -26.64 45.22
CA PHE A 5 -58.19 -28.01 44.69
C PHE A 5 -57.23 -28.15 43.46
N SER A 6 -56.53 -29.26 43.17
CA SER A 6 -56.02 -30.39 43.99
C SER A 6 -55.04 -31.26 43.16
N PHE A 7 -53.99 -31.82 43.81
CA PHE A 7 -53.33 -33.17 43.69
C PHE A 7 -53.17 -33.87 42.30
N ILE A 8 -52.20 -34.76 42.01
CA ILE A 8 -51.33 -35.72 42.74
C ILE A 8 -49.90 -35.69 42.08
N VAL A 9 -48.70 -35.81 42.66
CA VAL A 9 -48.09 -36.20 43.98
C VAL A 9 -47.47 -37.63 44.07
N CYS A 10 -46.16 -37.71 44.40
CA CYS A 10 -45.39 -38.91 44.86
C CYS A 10 -45.02 -40.03 43.83
N VAL A 11 -43.91 -40.80 43.96
CA VAL A 11 -42.67 -40.64 44.77
C VAL A 11 -41.46 -41.40 44.14
N CYS A 12 -40.27 -41.27 44.74
CA CYS A 12 -38.95 -41.76 44.29
C CYS A 12 -38.65 -43.26 44.57
N SER A 13 -37.40 -43.67 44.25
CA SER A 13 -36.64 -44.85 44.72
C SER A 13 -36.93 -46.23 44.07
N VAL A 14 -36.02 -47.22 44.02
CA VAL A 14 -34.56 -47.30 43.69
C VAL A 14 -34.14 -48.79 43.69
N SER A 15 -33.06 -49.16 42.98
CA SER A 15 -32.26 -50.40 43.10
C SER A 15 -32.65 -51.72 42.37
N PHE A 16 -31.66 -52.18 41.58
CA PHE A 16 -31.03 -53.53 41.54
C PHE A 16 -31.44 -54.62 40.51
N ILE A 17 -30.37 -55.13 39.83
CA ILE A 17 -30.23 -56.44 39.15
C ILE A 17 -31.06 -56.59 37.84
N MET A 18 -30.58 -57.13 36.71
CA MET A 18 -29.36 -57.92 36.38
C MET A 18 -28.31 -57.18 35.53
N ALA A 19 -27.10 -57.75 35.48
CA ALA A 19 -26.08 -57.48 34.47
C ALA A 19 -25.37 -58.79 34.07
N GLN A 20 -24.93 -58.94 32.81
CA GLN A 20 -23.72 -59.70 32.41
C GLN A 20 -23.44 -59.68 30.91
N SER A 21 -22.17 -59.46 30.55
CA SER A 21 -21.50 -59.81 29.26
C SER A 21 -22.03 -59.14 27.97
N ILE A 22 -21.27 -58.93 26.89
CA ILE A 22 -20.03 -59.58 26.39
C ILE A 22 -18.90 -58.55 26.12
N ALA A 23 -17.68 -59.04 25.84
CA ALA A 23 -16.46 -58.30 25.49
C ALA A 23 -16.65 -57.21 24.41
N LYS A 24 -15.87 -56.11 24.33
CA LYS A 24 -14.45 -55.86 24.68
C LYS A 24 -13.43 -56.38 23.65
N ASP A 25 -13.54 -55.93 22.40
CA ASP A 25 -12.46 -56.00 21.42
C ASP A 25 -11.50 -54.81 21.56
N SER A 26 -10.33 -55.08 22.11
CA SER A 26 -9.19 -54.16 22.12
C SER A 26 -8.34 -54.39 20.88
N ILE A 27 -8.28 -53.41 19.97
CA ILE A 27 -7.35 -53.45 18.83
C ILE A 27 -5.92 -53.50 19.36
N LYS A 28 -5.17 -54.54 18.99
CA LYS A 28 -3.78 -54.73 19.40
C LYS A 28 -2.86 -53.77 18.64
N MET A 29 -1.83 -53.27 19.32
CA MET A 29 -0.90 -52.27 18.78
C MET A 29 0.35 -52.92 18.12
N GLU A 30 0.17 -54.07 17.48
CA GLU A 30 1.23 -54.88 16.86
C GLU A 30 0.74 -55.38 15.49
N ASP A 31 1.02 -54.60 14.44
CA ASP A 31 1.18 -55.03 13.02
C ASP A 31 1.27 -53.81 12.06
N PHE A 32 2.10 -52.81 12.41
CA PHE A 32 2.50 -51.75 11.48
C PHE A 32 4.01 -51.80 11.24
N PRO A 33 4.48 -51.97 9.98
CA PRO A 33 5.90 -52.12 9.70
C PRO A 33 6.67 -50.82 9.97
N ILE A 34 7.72 -50.91 10.79
CA ILE A 34 8.58 -49.77 11.13
C ILE A 34 9.42 -49.37 9.92
N VAL A 35 8.90 -48.47 9.09
CA VAL A 35 9.66 -47.77 8.05
C VAL A 35 10.63 -46.82 8.73
N LYS A 36 11.94 -47.00 8.51
CA LYS A 36 12.97 -46.09 9.00
C LYS A 36 12.76 -44.70 8.38
N ILE A 37 12.43 -43.71 9.19
CA ILE A 37 12.34 -42.31 8.74
C ILE A 37 13.74 -41.80 8.42
N GLN A 38 14.06 -41.72 7.14
CA GLN A 38 15.27 -41.09 6.64
C GLN A 38 14.88 -40.24 5.42
N THR A 39 15.02 -38.91 5.57
CA THR A 39 14.67 -37.87 4.57
C THR A 39 13.24 -37.91 4.02
N ILE A 40 12.33 -37.21 4.71
CA ILE A 40 11.15 -36.57 4.09
C ILE A 40 11.21 -35.09 4.45
N ALA A 41 11.09 -34.21 3.44
CA ALA A 41 11.26 -32.76 3.57
C ALA A 41 9.97 -32.03 3.14
N ASP A 42 8.84 -32.45 3.69
CA ASP A 42 7.52 -32.05 3.23
C ASP A 42 7.12 -30.67 3.76
N THR A 43 7.37 -29.66 2.92
CA THR A 43 6.81 -28.32 3.08
C THR A 43 5.34 -28.34 2.65
N ILE A 44 4.40 -28.37 3.60
CA ILE A 44 2.97 -28.22 3.30
C ILE A 44 2.67 -26.75 2.95
N SER A 45 2.94 -26.39 1.70
CA SER A 45 2.64 -25.09 1.11
C SER A 45 1.14 -24.95 0.82
N VAL A 46 0.36 -24.61 1.85
CA VAL A 46 -1.09 -24.36 1.71
C VAL A 46 -1.33 -23.18 0.76
N ASN A 47 -1.65 -23.50 -0.49
CA ASN A 47 -1.80 -22.53 -1.57
C ASN A 47 -3.12 -21.75 -1.43
N ILE A 48 -3.07 -20.53 -0.90
CA ILE A 48 -4.25 -19.70 -0.55
C ILE A 48 -4.97 -19.11 -1.79
N ASN A 49 -4.94 -19.81 -2.93
CA ASN A 49 -5.42 -19.32 -4.22
C ASN A 49 -6.73 -19.98 -4.70
N ASP A 50 -7.11 -21.13 -4.14
CA ASP A 50 -8.16 -22.02 -4.67
C ASP A 50 -9.62 -21.54 -4.40
N ARG A 51 -9.82 -20.23 -4.22
CA ARG A 51 -11.15 -19.59 -4.10
C ARG A 51 -11.31 -18.28 -4.89
N ILE A 52 -10.56 -18.12 -5.98
CA ILE A 52 -10.81 -17.09 -7.00
C ILE A 52 -10.75 -17.75 -8.38
N SER A 53 -11.67 -17.39 -9.29
CA SER A 53 -11.66 -17.88 -10.66
C SER A 53 -10.35 -17.50 -11.39
N PRO A 54 -9.83 -18.34 -12.30
CA PRO A 54 -8.47 -18.21 -12.81
C PRO A 54 -8.31 -17.12 -13.89
N LYS A 55 -8.49 -15.85 -13.51
CA LYS A 55 -7.67 -14.78 -14.10
C LYS A 55 -6.21 -15.14 -13.81
N ILE A 56 -5.45 -15.43 -14.86
CA ILE A 56 -4.02 -15.77 -14.75
C ILE A 56 -3.31 -14.56 -14.13
N ARG A 57 -2.96 -14.65 -12.85
CA ARG A 57 -2.14 -13.62 -12.20
C ARG A 57 -0.82 -13.56 -12.95
N LYS A 58 -0.41 -12.36 -13.37
CA LYS A 58 0.96 -12.13 -13.86
C LYS A 58 1.94 -12.66 -12.80
N PRO A 59 2.97 -13.44 -13.16
CA PRO A 59 3.90 -13.97 -12.18
C PRO A 59 4.54 -12.83 -11.39
N LEU A 60 4.74 -13.05 -10.08
CA LEU A 60 5.37 -12.06 -9.22
C LEU A 60 6.76 -11.72 -9.79
N LEU A 61 7.10 -10.43 -9.77
CA LEU A 61 8.38 -9.95 -10.25
C LEU A 61 9.50 -10.60 -9.45
N LYS A 62 10.45 -11.29 -10.12
CA LYS A 62 11.58 -11.88 -9.41
C LYS A 62 12.47 -10.75 -8.85
N SER A 63 12.78 -10.80 -7.56
CA SER A 63 13.60 -9.80 -6.89
C SER A 63 14.96 -9.62 -7.57
N GLY A 64 15.35 -8.36 -7.80
CA GLY A 64 16.60 -7.97 -8.45
C GLY A 64 16.67 -8.25 -9.95
N SER A 65 15.61 -8.77 -10.58
CA SER A 65 15.61 -9.13 -12.00
C SER A 65 15.67 -7.94 -12.95
N THR A 66 15.37 -6.73 -12.48
CA THR A 66 15.44 -5.51 -13.31
C THR A 66 16.83 -4.87 -13.34
N ARG A 67 17.78 -5.35 -12.51
CA ARG A 67 19.11 -4.76 -12.29
C ARG A 67 19.91 -4.59 -13.59
N ARG A 68 20.63 -3.47 -13.72
CA ARG A 68 21.38 -3.10 -14.92
C ARG A 68 22.85 -2.87 -14.59
N GLY A 69 23.68 -3.90 -14.77
CA GLY A 69 25.07 -3.89 -14.31
C GLY A 69 25.14 -3.61 -12.81
N ASN A 70 26.03 -2.70 -12.41
CA ASN A 70 26.23 -2.33 -11.01
C ASN A 70 25.29 -1.20 -10.51
N ASN A 71 24.22 -0.87 -11.27
CA ASN A 71 23.20 0.04 -10.77
C ASN A 71 22.41 -0.61 -9.62
N PRO A 72 22.03 0.15 -8.57
CA PRO A 72 21.14 -0.35 -7.54
C PRO A 72 19.72 -0.54 -8.07
N VAL A 73 18.93 -1.27 -7.30
CA VAL A 73 17.48 -1.40 -7.43
C VAL A 73 16.83 -0.72 -6.22
N ALA A 74 15.68 -0.07 -6.39
CA ALA A 74 14.80 0.29 -5.29
C ALA A 74 13.60 -0.65 -5.25
N LEU A 75 13.50 -1.47 -4.21
CA LEU A 75 12.42 -2.42 -4.00
C LEU A 75 11.35 -1.76 -3.11
N LEU A 76 10.08 -1.87 -3.50
CA LEU A 76 8.94 -1.38 -2.71
C LEU A 76 8.24 -2.57 -2.05
N ILE A 77 8.12 -2.57 -0.72
CA ILE A 77 7.35 -3.57 0.03
C ILE A 77 6.21 -2.91 0.79
N GLY A 78 5.02 -3.51 0.73
CA GLY A 78 3.82 -2.89 1.29
C GLY A 78 2.53 -3.59 0.90
N ASP A 79 1.43 -2.84 0.96
CA ASP A 79 0.05 -3.33 0.84
C ASP A 79 -0.68 -2.88 -0.44
N SER A 80 -2.02 -2.94 -0.43
CA SER A 80 -2.87 -2.58 -1.57
C SER A 80 -2.80 -1.09 -1.98
N THR A 81 -2.19 -0.23 -1.18
CA THR A 81 -1.93 1.19 -1.48
C THR A 81 -0.56 1.44 -2.13
N VAL A 82 0.32 0.44 -2.12
CA VAL A 82 1.67 0.50 -2.73
C VAL A 82 1.72 -0.26 -4.05
N ARG A 83 1.06 -1.42 -4.12
CA ARG A 83 1.09 -2.38 -5.25
C ARG A 83 0.81 -1.78 -6.64
N ASN A 84 1.25 -2.51 -7.67
CA ASN A 84 0.81 -2.30 -9.04
C ASN A 84 -0.69 -2.61 -9.21
N GLY A 85 -1.31 -2.16 -10.31
CA GLY A 85 -2.71 -2.45 -10.67
C GLY A 85 -3.01 -3.97 -10.63
N TRP A 86 -4.27 -4.37 -10.35
CA TRP A 86 -4.57 -5.76 -9.95
C TRP A 86 -4.21 -6.81 -11.02
N ASP A 87 -4.54 -6.52 -12.29
CA ASP A 87 -4.08 -7.31 -13.45
C ASP A 87 -2.88 -6.65 -14.16
N ALA A 88 -2.20 -5.70 -13.49
CA ALA A 88 -1.20 -4.75 -14.00
C ALA A 88 -1.59 -4.07 -15.33
N ASP A 89 -2.87 -3.70 -15.42
CA ASP A 89 -3.47 -2.74 -16.37
C ASP A 89 -4.35 -1.70 -15.64
N GLY A 90 -4.65 -1.92 -14.35
CA GLY A 90 -5.55 -1.10 -13.54
C GLY A 90 -7.02 -1.17 -13.93
N SER A 91 -7.45 -2.21 -14.64
CA SER A 91 -8.83 -2.41 -15.12
C SER A 91 -9.91 -2.41 -14.03
N ASN A 92 -9.54 -2.54 -12.75
CA ASN A 92 -10.44 -2.38 -11.60
C ASN A 92 -10.38 -0.98 -10.93
N GLY A 93 -9.77 0.02 -11.57
CA GLY A 93 -9.70 1.42 -11.12
C GLY A 93 -8.85 1.72 -9.89
N GLN A 94 -8.45 0.69 -9.13
CA GLN A 94 -7.64 0.80 -7.93
C GLN A 94 -6.14 0.74 -8.24
N TRP A 95 -5.43 1.80 -7.88
CA TRP A 95 -3.98 1.91 -8.07
C TRP A 95 -3.25 2.17 -6.76
N GLY A 96 -2.12 1.49 -6.57
CA GLY A 96 -1.14 1.86 -5.56
C GLY A 96 -0.05 2.78 -6.14
N TRP A 97 0.62 3.55 -5.28
CA TRP A 97 1.55 4.58 -5.72
C TRP A 97 2.86 4.04 -6.35
N GLY A 98 3.24 2.80 -6.03
CA GLY A 98 4.48 2.19 -6.52
C GLY A 98 4.49 1.96 -8.02
N GLU A 99 3.32 1.81 -8.65
CA GLU A 99 3.14 1.78 -10.11
C GLU A 99 3.74 3.04 -10.77
N PHE A 100 3.35 4.21 -10.29
CA PHE A 100 3.74 5.50 -10.87
C PHE A 100 5.12 5.97 -10.40
N PHE A 101 5.60 5.45 -9.26
CA PHE A 101 6.90 5.81 -8.68
C PHE A 101 8.05 5.57 -9.68
N GLY A 102 8.02 4.47 -10.43
CA GLY A 102 9.02 4.14 -11.46
C GLY A 102 9.23 5.23 -12.53
N ALA A 103 8.19 6.00 -12.86
CA ALA A 103 8.29 7.07 -13.86
C ALA A 103 9.16 8.25 -13.37
N LEU A 104 9.27 8.45 -12.06
CA LEU A 104 9.98 9.55 -11.42
C LEU A 104 11.52 9.35 -11.39
N PHE A 105 12.03 8.17 -11.77
CA PHE A 105 13.45 7.82 -11.65
C PHE A 105 14.17 7.67 -12.99
N ASP A 106 15.47 7.96 -12.98
CA ASP A 106 16.35 7.79 -14.13
C ASP A 106 16.65 6.30 -14.33
N SER A 107 15.84 5.65 -15.17
CA SER A 107 15.93 4.26 -15.59
C SER A 107 17.26 3.85 -16.25
N THR A 108 18.22 4.77 -16.44
CA THR A 108 19.59 4.47 -16.86
C THR A 108 20.56 4.27 -15.69
N LYS A 109 20.15 4.65 -14.46
CA LYS A 109 20.98 4.69 -13.23
C LYS A 109 20.40 3.89 -12.06
N ILE A 110 19.10 3.61 -12.07
CA ILE A 110 18.38 2.79 -11.09
C ILE A 110 17.21 2.08 -11.78
N THR A 111 16.71 1.00 -11.19
CA THR A 111 15.39 0.44 -11.52
C THR A 111 14.53 0.33 -10.27
N ILE A 112 13.21 0.41 -10.43
CA ILE A 112 12.23 0.32 -9.34
C ILE A 112 11.49 -1.02 -9.50
N GLU A 113 11.42 -1.80 -8.43
CA GLU A 113 10.70 -3.07 -8.38
C GLU A 113 9.59 -3.00 -7.33
N ASN A 114 8.33 -3.06 -7.76
CA ASN A 114 7.20 -3.07 -6.84
C ASN A 114 6.86 -4.51 -6.44
N HIS A 115 7.21 -4.87 -5.21
CA HIS A 115 6.94 -6.19 -4.61
C HIS A 115 5.73 -6.19 -3.68
N ALA A 116 5.07 -5.03 -3.49
CA ALA A 116 3.90 -4.89 -2.63
C ALA A 116 2.67 -5.66 -3.15
N LEU A 117 1.85 -6.19 -2.23
CA LEU A 117 0.78 -7.13 -2.55
C LEU A 117 -0.59 -6.70 -2.00
N GLY A 118 -1.66 -7.11 -2.69
CA GLY A 118 -3.04 -6.77 -2.36
C GLY A 118 -3.50 -7.22 -0.97
N GLY A 119 -3.48 -6.30 -0.01
CA GLY A 119 -4.00 -6.52 1.33
C GLY A 119 -3.05 -7.22 2.30
N THR A 120 -1.74 -7.27 2.02
CA THR A 120 -0.77 -7.70 3.02
C THR A 120 -0.68 -6.71 4.19
N SER A 121 -0.34 -7.24 5.36
CA SER A 121 0.13 -6.54 6.56
C SER A 121 1.65 -6.75 6.70
N SER A 122 2.31 -6.08 7.66
CA SER A 122 3.72 -6.34 7.98
C SER A 122 3.96 -7.84 8.24
N ARG A 123 3.13 -8.44 9.11
CA ARG A 123 3.03 -9.89 9.36
C ARG A 123 2.89 -10.73 8.09
N THR A 124 1.80 -10.54 7.35
CA THR A 124 1.46 -11.45 6.25
C THR A 124 2.34 -11.25 5.01
N PHE A 125 3.01 -10.10 4.88
CA PHE A 125 4.10 -9.91 3.92
C PHE A 125 5.38 -10.62 4.38
N TYR A 126 5.77 -10.45 5.65
CA TYR A 126 6.98 -11.06 6.22
C TYR A 126 6.96 -12.59 6.09
N ASN A 127 5.83 -13.22 6.45
CA ASN A 127 5.71 -14.68 6.44
C ASN A 127 5.68 -15.27 5.01
N ASN A 128 5.01 -14.61 4.06
CA ASN A 128 4.63 -15.24 2.78
C ASN A 128 5.36 -14.71 1.54
N GLN A 129 5.90 -13.49 1.58
CA GLN A 129 6.48 -12.81 0.40
C GLN A 129 7.94 -12.43 0.62
N TRP A 130 8.28 -11.96 1.82
CA TRP A 130 9.59 -11.41 2.13
C TRP A 130 10.76 -12.37 1.89
N ALA A 131 10.56 -13.68 2.04
CA ALA A 131 11.57 -14.69 1.72
C ALA A 131 12.04 -14.61 0.25
N ALA A 132 11.11 -14.53 -0.70
CA ALA A 132 11.43 -14.39 -2.13
C ALA A 132 11.96 -12.99 -2.48
N VAL A 133 11.49 -11.95 -1.79
CA VAL A 133 11.97 -10.57 -1.99
C VAL A 133 13.42 -10.41 -1.52
N LYS A 134 13.80 -10.99 -0.37
CA LYS A 134 15.14 -10.80 0.20
C LYS A 134 16.26 -11.57 -0.49
N GLU A 135 15.94 -12.52 -1.37
CA GLU A 135 16.95 -13.23 -2.18
C GLU A 135 17.69 -12.29 -3.14
N GLY A 136 16.96 -11.45 -3.90
CA GLY A 136 17.52 -10.59 -4.96
C GLY A 136 18.14 -9.27 -4.52
N ILE A 137 18.06 -8.94 -3.23
CA ILE A 137 18.67 -7.74 -2.63
C ILE A 137 20.21 -7.88 -2.67
N GLN A 138 20.88 -6.84 -3.12
CA GLN A 138 22.34 -6.71 -3.15
C GLN A 138 22.80 -5.45 -2.40
N PRO A 139 24.09 -5.37 -2.01
CA PRO A 139 24.64 -4.18 -1.37
C PRO A 139 24.42 -2.91 -2.20
N GLY A 140 23.97 -1.84 -1.54
CA GLY A 140 23.68 -0.55 -2.17
C GLY A 140 22.26 -0.37 -2.73
N ASP A 141 21.42 -1.40 -2.72
CA ASP A 141 19.99 -1.28 -3.03
C ASP A 141 19.23 -0.41 -2.02
N PHE A 142 18.02 0.02 -2.38
CA PHE A 142 17.10 0.73 -1.49
C PHE A 142 15.84 -0.13 -1.26
N ILE A 143 15.34 -0.22 -0.04
CA ILE A 143 14.08 -0.92 0.26
C ILE A 143 13.14 0.05 0.96
N LEU A 144 12.02 0.36 0.31
CA LEU A 144 10.98 1.25 0.83
C LEU A 144 9.90 0.39 1.51
N ILE A 145 9.68 0.62 2.81
CA ILE A 145 8.83 -0.20 3.67
C ILE A 145 7.58 0.59 4.04
N GLN A 146 6.38 0.12 3.65
CA GLN A 146 5.11 0.78 4.00
C GLN A 146 3.99 -0.21 4.35
N PHE A 147 3.65 -0.33 5.64
CA PHE A 147 2.56 -1.17 6.14
C PHE A 147 1.69 -0.42 7.16
N GLY A 148 0.47 -0.91 7.43
CA GLY A 148 -0.42 -0.36 8.45
C GLY A 148 -1.91 -0.44 8.11
N HIS A 149 -2.32 -0.49 6.84
CA HIS A 149 -3.75 -0.55 6.50
C HIS A 149 -4.41 -1.89 6.90
N ASN A 150 -3.65 -2.99 6.89
CA ASN A 150 -4.12 -4.36 7.12
C ASN A 150 -3.63 -4.97 8.45
N ASP A 151 -2.88 -4.21 9.26
CA ASP A 151 -2.16 -4.71 10.44
C ASP A 151 -3.03 -4.82 11.70
N GLY A 152 -4.33 -4.48 11.59
CA GLY A 152 -5.34 -4.69 12.63
C GLY A 152 -6.40 -5.73 12.22
N GLY A 153 -7.26 -6.11 13.17
CA GLY A 153 -8.26 -7.17 13.02
C GLY A 153 -7.96 -8.40 13.90
N PRO A 154 -8.56 -9.57 13.61
CA PRO A 154 -8.27 -10.80 14.35
C PRO A 154 -6.89 -11.37 14.01
N TYR A 155 -6.26 -11.99 15.01
CA TYR A 155 -4.96 -12.66 14.86
C TYR A 155 -5.08 -14.06 14.23
N ASP A 156 -6.22 -14.73 14.42
CA ASP A 156 -6.38 -16.18 14.24
C ASP A 156 -7.56 -16.58 13.33
N SER A 157 -8.23 -15.62 12.69
CA SER A 157 -9.44 -15.88 11.90
C SER A 157 -9.61 -14.99 10.66
N GLY A 158 -10.49 -15.43 9.75
CA GLY A 158 -10.89 -14.75 8.52
C GLY A 158 -9.75 -14.63 7.50
N ARG A 159 -8.93 -13.59 7.65
CA ARG A 159 -7.69 -13.38 6.87
C ARG A 159 -6.43 -13.33 7.73
N ALA A 160 -6.56 -13.44 9.05
CA ALA A 160 -5.47 -13.52 10.05
C ALA A 160 -4.33 -12.52 9.84
N ARG A 161 -4.66 -11.25 9.51
CA ARG A 161 -3.66 -10.26 9.08
C ARG A 161 -2.98 -9.52 10.23
N ALA A 162 -3.62 -9.44 11.40
CA ALA A 162 -3.19 -8.55 12.47
C ALA A 162 -1.81 -8.90 13.05
N SER A 163 -1.01 -7.87 13.30
CA SER A 163 0.19 -7.88 14.15
C SER A 163 -0.16 -7.28 15.52
N ILE A 164 0.57 -7.65 16.58
CA ILE A 164 0.27 -7.13 17.92
C ILE A 164 0.51 -5.59 17.95
N PRO A 165 -0.44 -4.77 18.45
CA PRO A 165 -0.31 -3.32 18.48
C PRO A 165 0.95 -2.82 19.22
N GLY A 166 1.57 -1.76 18.71
CA GLY A 166 2.70 -1.08 19.35
C GLY A 166 4.09 -1.43 18.80
N ILE A 167 5.11 -1.07 19.58
CA ILE A 167 6.54 -1.15 19.23
C ILE A 167 7.34 -2.11 20.13
N GLY A 168 6.68 -2.93 20.95
CA GLY A 168 7.35 -3.90 21.82
C GLY A 168 8.01 -5.04 21.05
N HIS A 169 8.42 -6.08 21.77
CA HIS A 169 8.95 -7.33 21.20
C HIS A 169 8.00 -8.52 21.44
N ASP A 170 6.74 -8.20 21.71
CA ASP A 170 5.69 -9.15 22.10
C ASP A 170 5.43 -10.17 21.00
N SER A 171 5.09 -11.39 21.42
CA SER A 171 4.68 -12.46 20.51
C SER A 171 3.52 -13.28 21.08
N LEU A 172 2.73 -13.87 20.18
CA LEU A 172 1.57 -14.69 20.48
C LEU A 172 1.54 -15.88 19.52
N LEU A 173 1.49 -17.09 20.06
CA LEU A 173 1.19 -18.29 19.28
C LEU A 173 -0.31 -18.35 18.99
N VAL A 174 -0.66 -18.53 17.72
CA VAL A 174 -2.05 -18.70 17.26
C VAL A 174 -2.20 -19.95 16.41
N THR A 175 -3.42 -20.47 16.34
CA THR A 175 -3.83 -21.49 15.36
C THR A 175 -4.86 -20.86 14.45
N ILE A 176 -4.58 -20.77 13.14
CA ILE A 176 -5.49 -20.15 12.17
C ILE A 176 -6.73 -21.04 12.02
N LYS A 177 -7.91 -20.53 12.40
CA LYS A 177 -9.16 -21.31 12.49
C LYS A 177 -9.59 -21.91 11.15
N GLU A 178 -9.26 -21.25 10.04
CA GLU A 178 -9.63 -21.67 8.69
C GLU A 178 -8.69 -22.73 8.08
N THR A 179 -7.49 -22.96 8.66
CA THR A 179 -6.47 -23.84 8.06
C THR A 179 -5.76 -24.79 9.04
N GLY A 180 -5.94 -24.61 10.35
CA GLY A 180 -5.21 -25.36 11.39
C GLY A 180 -3.73 -25.00 11.53
N VAL A 181 -3.21 -24.06 10.73
CA VAL A 181 -1.78 -23.67 10.75
C VAL A 181 -1.44 -22.97 12.07
N HIS A 182 -0.39 -23.42 12.73
CA HIS A 182 0.19 -22.72 13.88
C HIS A 182 1.15 -21.61 13.41
N GLU A 183 1.06 -20.42 14.01
CA GLU A 183 1.89 -19.27 13.65
C GLU A 183 2.31 -18.46 14.89
N THR A 184 3.51 -17.87 14.86
CA THR A 184 3.92 -16.85 15.84
C THR A 184 3.65 -15.45 15.30
N VAL A 185 2.63 -14.80 15.85
CA VAL A 185 2.32 -13.38 15.63
C VAL A 185 3.30 -12.54 16.44
N TYR A 186 3.98 -11.58 15.82
CA TYR A 186 4.81 -10.60 16.52
C TYR A 186 4.12 -9.22 16.61
N SER A 187 4.69 -8.31 17.39
CA SER A 187 4.31 -6.90 17.35
C SER A 187 4.56 -6.26 15.97
N TYR A 188 3.78 -5.24 15.63
CA TYR A 188 3.98 -4.46 14.41
C TYR A 188 5.41 -3.91 14.34
N GLY A 189 5.90 -3.32 15.45
CA GLY A 189 7.26 -2.82 15.51
C GLY A 189 8.33 -3.91 15.37
N GLU A 190 8.08 -5.11 15.87
CA GLU A 190 9.00 -6.25 15.74
C GLU A 190 9.10 -6.74 14.29
N TYR A 191 7.99 -6.85 13.54
CA TYR A 191 8.07 -7.13 12.10
C TYR A 191 8.86 -6.04 11.36
N LEU A 192 8.65 -4.76 11.69
CA LEU A 192 9.44 -3.65 11.10
C LEU A 192 10.95 -3.77 11.42
N ARG A 193 11.33 -4.12 12.65
CA ARG A 193 12.74 -4.39 13.00
C ARG A 193 13.31 -5.56 12.21
N LYS A 194 12.57 -6.67 12.06
CA LYS A 194 13.03 -7.84 11.29
C LYS A 194 13.31 -7.48 9.83
N PHE A 195 12.44 -6.70 9.18
CA PHE A 195 12.73 -6.17 7.84
C PHE A 195 14.04 -5.36 7.85
N VAL A 196 14.17 -4.36 8.73
CA VAL A 196 15.35 -3.48 8.80
C VAL A 196 16.65 -4.24 9.05
N ALA A 197 16.65 -5.22 9.95
CA ALA A 197 17.80 -6.05 10.25
C ALA A 197 18.24 -6.91 9.05
N GLU A 198 17.30 -7.58 8.36
CA GLU A 198 17.64 -8.41 7.20
C GLU A 198 18.05 -7.58 5.97
N ILE A 199 17.49 -6.38 5.77
CA ILE A 199 17.93 -5.44 4.74
C ILE A 199 19.37 -4.97 5.02
N ARG A 200 19.68 -4.65 6.27
CA ARG A 200 21.05 -4.27 6.71
C ARG A 200 22.05 -5.41 6.53
N ALA A 201 21.66 -6.65 6.85
CA ALA A 201 22.49 -7.83 6.64
C ALA A 201 22.82 -8.09 5.14
N LYS A 202 22.00 -7.58 4.22
CA LYS A 202 22.27 -7.59 2.77
C LYS A 202 23.10 -6.40 2.27
N GLY A 203 23.50 -5.47 3.14
CA GLY A 203 24.24 -4.26 2.78
C GLY A 203 23.40 -3.21 2.04
N ALA A 204 22.08 -3.29 2.14
CA ALA A 204 21.14 -2.39 1.47
C ALA A 204 20.56 -1.33 2.44
N PHE A 205 19.93 -0.29 1.87
CA PHE A 205 19.43 0.87 2.60
C PHE A 205 17.91 0.78 2.84
N PRO A 206 17.46 0.49 4.07
CA PRO A 206 16.05 0.57 4.42
C PRO A 206 15.59 2.03 4.53
N ILE A 207 14.41 2.32 4.01
CA ILE A 207 13.68 3.59 4.14
C ILE A 207 12.28 3.24 4.64
N MET A 208 11.90 3.77 5.80
CA MET A 208 10.58 3.55 6.37
C MET A 208 9.58 4.61 5.86
N LEU A 209 8.34 4.22 5.66
CA LEU A 209 7.25 5.12 5.29
C LEU A 209 6.04 4.90 6.20
N SER A 210 5.38 5.99 6.58
CA SER A 210 4.00 5.94 7.06
C SER A 210 3.07 5.43 5.96
N PHE A 211 2.04 4.65 6.29
CA PHE A 211 0.99 4.29 5.33
C PHE A 211 0.21 5.52 4.81
N THR A 212 -0.33 5.42 3.59
CA THR A 212 -1.05 6.52 2.92
C THR A 212 -2.25 7.05 3.72
N PRO A 213 -2.59 8.34 3.62
CA PRO A 213 -3.78 8.86 4.29
C PRO A 213 -5.05 8.24 3.71
N ARG A 214 -6.06 8.07 4.55
CA ARG A 214 -7.41 7.64 4.16
C ARG A 214 -8.24 8.86 3.79
N ASN A 215 -9.29 8.68 3.00
CA ASN A 215 -10.32 9.72 2.78
C ASN A 215 -11.24 9.83 4.02
N ALA A 216 -10.67 10.24 5.14
CA ALA A 216 -11.35 10.36 6.44
C ALA A 216 -11.04 11.73 7.02
N TRP A 217 -12.07 12.50 7.35
CA TRP A 217 -11.99 13.89 7.76
C TRP A 217 -12.37 14.05 9.23
N ASP A 218 -11.75 14.99 9.92
CA ASP A 218 -12.09 15.38 11.29
C ASP A 218 -13.21 16.45 11.31
N GLY A 219 -13.67 16.81 12.51
CA GLY A 219 -14.71 17.84 12.69
C GLY A 219 -14.29 19.26 12.31
N ASN A 220 -13.01 19.49 11.99
CA ASN A 220 -12.48 20.79 11.55
C ASN A 220 -12.34 20.89 10.03
N GLY A 221 -12.52 19.77 9.31
CA GLY A 221 -12.31 19.71 7.85
C GLY A 221 -10.86 19.42 7.45
N HIS A 222 -10.08 18.71 8.29
CA HIS A 222 -8.75 18.19 7.96
C HIS A 222 -8.75 16.66 7.86
N ILE A 223 -7.86 16.10 7.03
CA ILE A 223 -7.66 14.65 6.93
C ILE A 223 -7.08 14.09 8.24
N VAL A 224 -7.68 13.02 8.76
CA VAL A 224 -7.23 12.31 9.97
C VAL A 224 -5.83 11.71 9.74
N ARG A 225 -4.83 12.25 10.45
CA ARG A 225 -3.43 11.83 10.34
C ARG A 225 -3.17 10.50 11.08
N ALA A 226 -2.27 9.67 10.57
CA ALA A 226 -1.89 8.38 11.14
C ALA A 226 -0.95 8.45 12.36
N ASN A 227 -0.97 9.56 13.11
CA ASN A 227 0.02 9.93 14.13
C ASN A 227 -0.24 9.34 15.53
N THR A 228 -1.23 8.45 15.68
CA THR A 228 -1.58 7.80 16.96
C THR A 228 -1.16 6.33 17.04
N THR A 229 -1.27 5.57 15.94
CA THR A 229 -1.03 4.11 15.88
C THR A 229 0.04 3.75 14.85
N TYR A 230 -0.25 2.97 13.81
CA TYR A 230 0.77 2.35 12.94
C TYR A 230 1.72 3.36 12.26
N GLY A 231 1.26 4.55 11.86
CA GLY A 231 2.12 5.59 11.30
C GLY A 231 3.12 6.17 12.32
N LYS A 232 2.66 6.38 13.56
CA LYS A 232 3.51 6.72 14.70
C LYS A 232 4.48 5.58 15.05
N TRP A 233 4.02 4.33 15.06
CA TRP A 233 4.89 3.18 15.37
C TRP A 233 5.95 2.97 14.29
N ALA A 234 5.63 3.15 13.02
CA ALA A 234 6.60 3.16 11.92
C ALA A 234 7.66 4.26 12.10
N LYS A 235 7.24 5.47 12.48
CA LYS A 235 8.16 6.57 12.84
C LYS A 235 9.08 6.20 14.01
N GLN A 236 8.51 5.71 15.11
CA GLN A 236 9.26 5.35 16.32
C GLN A 236 10.26 4.21 16.07
N ILE A 237 9.93 3.22 15.22
CA ILE A 237 10.89 2.19 14.80
C ILE A 237 11.98 2.79 13.91
N ALA A 238 11.65 3.67 12.96
CA ALA A 238 12.65 4.31 12.11
C ALA A 238 13.64 5.16 12.91
N GLU A 239 13.15 5.90 13.91
CA GLU A 239 13.95 6.68 14.86
C GLU A 239 14.85 5.77 15.71
N ALA A 240 14.30 4.70 16.31
CA ALA A 240 15.05 3.76 17.15
C ALA A 240 16.12 2.99 16.36
N GLU A 241 15.78 2.53 15.15
CA GLU A 241 16.70 1.85 14.23
C GLU A 241 17.69 2.81 13.57
N LYS A 242 17.48 4.13 13.64
CA LYS A 242 18.30 5.16 12.97
C LYS A 242 18.30 4.98 11.45
N ILE A 243 17.12 4.97 10.85
CA ILE A 243 16.89 4.91 9.40
C ILE A 243 15.97 6.05 8.95
N PRO A 244 15.99 6.46 7.67
CA PRO A 244 15.08 7.48 7.15
C PRO A 244 13.61 7.13 7.33
N PHE A 245 12.79 8.15 7.62
CA PHE A 245 11.33 8.04 7.75
C PHE A 245 10.63 9.08 6.88
N VAL A 246 10.02 8.65 5.78
CA VAL A 246 9.20 9.54 4.93
C VAL A 246 7.75 9.51 5.43
N ASP A 247 7.30 10.63 6.01
CA ASP A 247 5.92 10.83 6.47
C ASP A 247 4.97 11.14 5.29
N LEU A 248 4.85 10.17 4.39
CA LEU A 248 3.90 10.15 3.27
C LEU A 248 2.46 10.49 3.72
N ASN A 249 2.09 10.09 4.95
CA ASN A 249 0.79 10.36 5.52
C ASN A 249 0.58 11.87 5.68
N SER A 250 1.46 12.55 6.40
CA SER A 250 1.40 14.00 6.59
C SER A 250 1.59 14.78 5.28
N ILE A 251 2.51 14.34 4.40
CA ILE A 251 2.82 15.03 3.13
C ILE A 251 1.61 14.98 2.17
N THR A 252 0.99 13.81 1.96
CA THR A 252 -0.22 13.74 1.11
C THR A 252 -1.42 14.40 1.81
N ALA A 253 -1.61 14.18 3.11
CA ALA A 253 -2.76 14.73 3.83
C ALA A 253 -2.77 16.27 3.85
N ALA A 254 -1.60 16.93 3.92
CA ALA A 254 -1.51 18.38 3.79
C ALA A 254 -1.97 18.90 2.40
N LYS A 255 -1.80 18.10 1.34
CA LYS A 255 -2.31 18.42 -0.01
C LYS A 255 -3.81 18.18 -0.08
N PHE A 256 -4.29 17.08 0.50
CA PHE A 256 -5.72 16.79 0.59
C PHE A 256 -6.47 17.88 1.37
N ASP A 257 -5.97 18.33 2.53
CA ASP A 257 -6.55 19.47 3.28
C ASP A 257 -6.71 20.72 2.38
N ALA A 258 -5.72 21.00 1.53
CA ALA A 258 -5.74 22.14 0.61
C ALA A 258 -6.65 21.95 -0.62
N PHE A 259 -7.06 20.72 -0.94
CA PHE A 259 -8.01 20.39 -2.01
C PHE A 259 -9.46 20.25 -1.51
N GLY A 260 -9.65 19.93 -0.23
CA GLY A 260 -10.96 19.75 0.40
C GLY A 260 -11.71 18.45 0.00
N PRO A 261 -12.80 18.10 0.71
CA PRO A 261 -13.44 16.79 0.60
C PRO A 261 -13.93 16.43 -0.82
N ALA A 262 -14.56 17.38 -1.52
CA ALA A 262 -15.11 17.14 -2.85
C ALA A 262 -14.04 16.69 -3.85
N LYS A 263 -12.88 17.37 -3.86
CA LYS A 263 -11.80 17.06 -4.79
C LYS A 263 -11.01 15.81 -4.38
N VAL A 264 -10.87 15.55 -3.09
CA VAL A 264 -10.23 14.34 -2.58
C VAL A 264 -11.07 13.08 -2.85
N ASN A 265 -12.40 13.18 -2.89
CA ASN A 265 -13.25 12.05 -3.29
C ASN A 265 -12.88 11.50 -4.69
N GLU A 266 -12.52 12.36 -5.67
CA GLU A 266 -12.04 11.93 -7.00
C GLU A 266 -10.70 11.16 -6.95
N MET A 267 -9.91 11.34 -5.89
CA MET A 267 -8.60 10.73 -5.72
C MET A 267 -8.67 9.31 -5.12
N PHE A 268 -9.86 8.85 -4.77
CA PHE A 268 -10.15 7.51 -4.25
C PHE A 268 -11.06 6.71 -5.20
N TYR A 269 -11.06 5.39 -5.08
CA TYR A 269 -11.87 4.49 -5.89
C TYR A 269 -12.73 3.59 -4.98
N ALA A 270 -14.04 3.81 -5.04
CA ALA A 270 -15.11 3.05 -4.35
C ALA A 270 -15.07 2.96 -2.81
N ASP A 271 -13.92 3.17 -2.17
CA ASP A 271 -13.77 3.20 -0.70
C ASP A 271 -12.78 4.29 -0.23
N HIS A 272 -12.62 4.43 1.08
CA HIS A 272 -11.81 5.47 1.71
C HIS A 272 -10.31 5.10 1.89
N ILE A 273 -9.83 4.03 1.24
CA ILE A 273 -8.47 3.49 1.37
C ILE A 273 -7.76 3.40 0.02
N HIS A 274 -8.42 2.88 -1.02
CA HIS A 274 -7.81 2.63 -2.31
C HIS A 274 -7.88 3.86 -3.21
N THR A 275 -6.72 4.32 -3.69
CA THR A 275 -6.63 5.50 -4.55
C THR A 275 -7.00 5.22 -6.01
N SER A 276 -7.61 6.22 -6.66
CA SER A 276 -7.67 6.29 -8.11
C SER A 276 -6.29 6.60 -8.70
N GLU A 277 -6.13 6.56 -10.04
CA GLU A 277 -4.86 6.89 -10.71
C GLU A 277 -4.32 8.27 -10.29
N ALA A 278 -5.20 9.26 -10.08
CA ALA A 278 -4.82 10.59 -9.64
C ALA A 278 -4.25 10.60 -8.21
N GLY A 279 -4.94 9.92 -7.27
CA GLY A 279 -4.46 9.80 -5.89
C GLY A 279 -3.18 8.98 -5.76
N ALA A 280 -3.02 7.94 -6.56
CA ALA A 280 -1.82 7.10 -6.61
C ALA A 280 -0.61 7.89 -7.13
N LYS A 281 -0.79 8.71 -8.19
CA LYS A 281 0.25 9.63 -8.69
C LYS A 281 0.60 10.71 -7.67
N LEU A 282 -0.37 11.25 -6.95
CA LEU A 282 -0.13 12.24 -5.90
C LEU A 282 0.70 11.63 -4.75
N ASN A 283 0.35 10.42 -4.30
CA ASN A 283 1.13 9.69 -3.30
C ASN A 283 2.57 9.40 -3.79
N ALA A 284 2.75 8.99 -5.05
CA ALA A 284 4.09 8.76 -5.61
C ALA A 284 4.95 10.04 -5.62
N ALA A 285 4.33 11.19 -5.93
CA ALA A 285 4.97 12.50 -5.83
C ALA A 285 5.31 12.87 -4.37
N SER A 286 4.39 12.65 -3.42
CA SER A 286 4.64 12.85 -1.98
C SER A 286 5.82 12.03 -1.44
N VAL A 287 6.00 10.78 -1.89
CA VAL A 287 7.18 9.97 -1.54
C VAL A 287 8.45 10.59 -2.11
N ALA A 288 8.44 11.02 -3.37
CA ALA A 288 9.60 11.66 -4.01
C ALA A 288 9.96 13.03 -3.38
N GLU A 289 8.96 13.80 -2.93
CA GLU A 289 9.15 15.05 -2.18
C GLU A 289 9.85 14.78 -0.84
N GLY A 290 9.34 13.86 0.00
CA GLY A 290 9.99 13.52 1.27
C GLY A 290 11.42 12.97 1.11
N ILE A 291 11.68 12.22 0.02
CA ILE A 291 13.03 11.78 -0.37
C ILE A 291 13.95 12.97 -0.71
N LEU A 292 13.43 14.01 -1.36
CA LEU A 292 14.17 15.23 -1.72
C LEU A 292 14.42 16.13 -0.51
N GLU A 293 13.41 16.36 0.33
CA GLU A 293 13.48 17.21 1.52
C GLU A 293 14.49 16.68 2.55
N GLN A 294 14.47 15.37 2.80
CA GLN A 294 15.45 14.70 3.68
C GLN A 294 16.79 14.44 2.99
N GLN A 295 16.96 14.83 1.72
CA GLN A 295 18.19 14.69 0.93
C GLN A 295 18.73 13.25 0.88
N LEU A 296 17.83 12.26 0.89
CA LEU A 296 18.21 10.85 1.00
C LEU A 296 19.07 10.40 -0.19
N PRO A 297 19.97 9.41 -0.04
CA PRO A 297 20.85 8.99 -1.14
C PRO A 297 20.08 8.52 -2.40
N LEU A 298 18.83 8.06 -2.25
CA LEU A 298 17.91 7.72 -3.35
C LEU A 298 17.55 8.95 -4.23
N ALA A 299 17.55 10.16 -3.68
CA ALA A 299 17.23 11.40 -4.38
C ALA A 299 18.20 11.72 -5.54
N LYS A 300 19.40 11.13 -5.56
CA LYS A 300 20.37 11.29 -6.66
C LYS A 300 19.86 10.70 -7.99
N TYR A 301 18.86 9.82 -7.94
CA TYR A 301 18.33 9.08 -9.09
C TYR A 301 17.02 9.63 -9.65
N LEU A 302 16.41 10.66 -9.04
CA LEU A 302 15.16 11.25 -9.52
C LEU A 302 15.35 12.01 -10.86
N ARG A 303 14.46 11.78 -11.82
CA ARG A 303 14.38 12.50 -13.10
C ARG A 303 13.93 13.94 -12.85
N ASN A 304 14.86 14.88 -13.04
CA ASN A 304 14.69 16.31 -12.81
C ASN A 304 14.24 16.63 -11.37
N LYS A 305 15.11 17.28 -10.59
CA LYS A 305 14.65 18.02 -9.40
C LYS A 305 13.65 19.08 -9.87
N THR A 306 12.35 18.84 -9.65
CA THR A 306 11.26 19.70 -10.08
C THR A 306 11.38 21.03 -9.36
N LYS A 307 11.93 22.02 -10.08
CA LYS A 307 12.00 23.38 -9.58
C LYS A 307 10.60 23.96 -9.64
N ASP A 308 10.04 24.31 -8.49
CA ASP A 308 8.78 25.05 -8.47
C ASP A 308 8.96 26.35 -9.27
N ILE A 309 8.04 26.58 -10.20
CA ILE A 309 7.98 27.77 -11.06
C ILE A 309 6.80 28.68 -10.71
N ARG A 310 5.92 28.26 -9.78
CA ARG A 310 4.83 29.10 -9.27
C ARG A 310 5.41 30.38 -8.66
N GLY A 311 4.88 31.53 -9.06
CA GLY A 311 5.39 32.85 -8.63
C GLY A 311 6.80 33.22 -9.12
N THR A 312 7.47 32.42 -9.95
CA THR A 312 8.84 32.74 -10.38
C THR A 312 8.86 33.87 -11.42
N ALA A 313 9.34 35.04 -11.01
CA ALA A 313 9.45 36.21 -11.87
C ALA A 313 10.29 35.95 -13.13
N ARG A 314 9.88 36.54 -14.26
CA ARG A 314 10.50 36.38 -15.58
C ARG A 314 12.00 36.72 -15.54
N LYS A 315 12.86 35.72 -15.80
CA LYS A 315 14.32 35.90 -15.79
C LYS A 315 14.84 36.42 -17.13
N GLY A 316 14.74 37.73 -17.33
CA GLY A 316 15.18 38.45 -18.53
C GLY A 316 14.39 38.05 -19.79
N ASN A 317 14.99 38.19 -20.96
CA ASN A 317 14.33 37.94 -22.26
C ASN A 317 13.99 36.46 -22.56
N ARG A 318 14.03 35.57 -21.56
CA ARG A 318 13.59 34.18 -21.73
C ARG A 318 12.08 34.13 -22.05
N PRO A 319 11.63 33.16 -22.85
CA PRO A 319 10.20 32.89 -23.04
C PRO A 319 9.56 32.48 -21.70
N VAL A 320 8.29 32.84 -21.53
CA VAL A 320 7.44 32.44 -20.40
C VAL A 320 6.32 31.58 -20.95
N VAL A 321 6.07 30.43 -20.34
CA VAL A 321 4.90 29.60 -20.63
C VAL A 321 3.78 30.05 -19.69
N PHE A 322 2.72 30.62 -20.25
CA PHE A 322 1.49 30.88 -19.53
C PHE A 322 0.56 29.68 -19.69
N VAL A 323 0.03 29.17 -18.58
CA VAL A 323 -1.03 28.15 -18.57
C VAL A 323 -2.32 28.86 -18.23
N ILE A 324 -3.29 28.84 -19.15
CA ILE A 324 -4.54 29.60 -19.07
C ILE A 324 -5.70 28.67 -19.44
N GLY A 325 -6.81 28.79 -18.72
CA GLY A 325 -8.02 28.00 -18.92
C GLY A 325 -9.06 28.30 -17.84
N ASP A 326 -10.17 27.55 -17.90
CA ASP A 326 -11.27 27.53 -16.94
C ASP A 326 -10.88 27.01 -15.52
N SER A 327 -11.89 26.81 -14.66
CA SER A 327 -11.81 26.41 -13.22
C SER A 327 -10.89 25.24 -12.89
N THR A 328 -10.47 24.51 -13.91
CA THR A 328 -9.78 23.24 -13.80
C THR A 328 -8.25 23.38 -13.87
N VAL A 329 -7.74 24.50 -14.41
CA VAL A 329 -6.33 24.93 -14.25
C VAL A 329 -6.21 26.06 -13.22
N HIS A 330 -7.25 26.25 -12.42
CA HIS A 330 -7.32 27.24 -11.35
C HIS A 330 -6.49 26.79 -10.14
N ASN A 331 -5.90 27.74 -9.41
CA ASN A 331 -4.94 27.43 -8.32
C ASN A 331 -5.53 27.52 -6.90
N LYS A 332 -6.79 27.94 -6.76
CA LYS A 332 -7.54 28.05 -5.50
C LYS A 332 -9.02 28.05 -5.80
N ASP A 333 -9.79 27.18 -5.15
CA ASP A 333 -11.23 27.37 -5.05
C ASP A 333 -11.51 28.32 -3.88
N GLU A 334 -11.76 29.60 -4.18
CA GLU A 334 -12.37 30.51 -3.21
C GLU A 334 -13.86 30.15 -3.06
N LYS A 335 -14.42 30.26 -1.84
CA LYS A 335 -15.78 29.79 -1.53
C LYS A 335 -16.86 30.71 -2.12
N SER A 336 -17.04 30.69 -3.44
CA SER A 336 -18.25 31.19 -4.08
C SER A 336 -19.42 30.25 -3.78
N SER A 337 -20.50 30.82 -3.26
CA SER A 337 -21.77 30.12 -3.02
C SER A 337 -22.42 29.64 -4.32
N GLU A 338 -22.77 28.35 -4.35
CA GLU A 338 -23.84 27.73 -5.16
C GLU A 338 -23.73 27.82 -6.71
N ASP A 339 -24.25 26.78 -7.37
CA ASP A 339 -24.50 26.69 -8.82
C ASP A 339 -23.37 27.09 -9.82
N SER A 340 -22.34 26.26 -9.90
CA SER A 340 -21.67 26.02 -11.19
C SER A 340 -21.21 24.55 -11.35
N TRP A 341 -21.25 24.05 -12.59
CA TRP A 341 -21.04 22.62 -12.90
C TRP A 341 -19.58 22.21 -12.68
N GLY A 342 -19.33 21.36 -11.68
CA GLY A 342 -17.98 20.92 -11.27
C GLY A 342 -17.17 20.28 -12.40
N GLY A 343 -16.11 20.97 -12.83
CA GLY A 343 -15.21 20.55 -13.91
C GLY A 343 -13.87 20.02 -13.41
N VAL A 344 -13.30 19.03 -14.11
CA VAL A 344 -12.06 18.33 -13.71
C VAL A 344 -10.88 18.68 -14.62
N ARG A 345 -9.75 19.11 -14.03
CA ARG A 345 -8.34 19.02 -14.50
C ARG A 345 -7.42 19.19 -13.26
N CYS A 346 -6.09 19.05 -13.30
CA CYS A 346 -5.25 18.16 -14.11
C CYS A 346 -4.01 17.69 -13.31
N CYS A 347 -3.33 16.67 -13.84
CA CYS A 347 -1.96 16.31 -13.44
C CYS A 347 -0.94 17.44 -13.71
N PRO A 348 0.23 17.44 -13.02
CA PRO A 348 1.30 18.41 -13.24
C PRO A 348 1.88 18.35 -14.66
N ILE A 349 2.19 19.53 -15.21
CA ILE A 349 2.78 19.70 -16.56
C ILE A 349 4.30 19.52 -16.50
N PHE A 350 4.81 18.41 -17.04
CA PHE A 350 6.24 18.11 -17.10
C PHE A 350 6.93 18.75 -18.32
N LEU A 351 7.44 19.98 -18.17
CA LEU A 351 8.28 20.61 -19.19
C LEU A 351 9.70 20.01 -19.20
N THR A 352 10.09 19.39 -20.32
CA THR A 352 11.44 18.80 -20.50
C THR A 352 12.44 19.85 -21.01
N THR A 353 13.67 19.82 -20.51
CA THR A 353 14.72 20.81 -20.83
C THR A 353 15.61 20.43 -22.02
N LYS A 354 15.10 19.66 -23.00
CA LYS A 354 15.86 19.36 -24.23
C LYS A 354 16.06 20.63 -25.07
N LYS A 355 17.31 21.10 -25.11
CA LYS A 355 17.76 22.36 -25.71
C LYS A 355 17.66 22.44 -27.25
N SER A 356 17.41 21.32 -27.93
CA SER A 356 17.62 21.17 -29.38
C SER A 356 16.48 21.65 -30.28
N ALA A 357 15.25 21.81 -29.78
CA ALA A 357 14.08 22.12 -30.62
C ALA A 357 13.89 23.62 -30.95
N TRP A 358 14.67 24.51 -30.35
CA TRP A 358 14.33 25.96 -30.23
C TRP A 358 14.96 26.88 -31.29
N LYS A 359 15.49 26.33 -32.40
CA LYS A 359 16.29 27.12 -33.36
C LYS A 359 15.53 27.74 -34.54
N THR A 360 14.26 27.37 -34.78
CA THR A 360 13.54 27.72 -36.03
C THR A 360 12.06 28.06 -35.79
N MET A 361 11.79 29.07 -34.96
CA MET A 361 10.45 29.68 -34.85
C MET A 361 10.55 31.21 -34.78
N PRO A 362 9.95 31.95 -35.74
CA PRO A 362 9.72 33.39 -35.59
C PRO A 362 8.81 33.70 -34.39
N TRP A 363 9.00 34.87 -33.78
CA TRP A 363 8.10 35.37 -32.74
C TRP A 363 6.94 36.19 -33.36
N PRO A 364 5.77 36.29 -32.69
CA PRO A 364 5.41 35.67 -31.40
C PRO A 364 4.52 34.43 -31.56
N ALA A 365 5.06 33.23 -31.37
CA ALA A 365 4.26 32.00 -31.39
C ALA A 365 3.47 31.81 -30.08
N VAL A 366 2.19 32.18 -30.09
CA VAL A 366 1.25 31.87 -28.98
C VAL A 366 0.80 30.41 -29.11
N VAL A 367 1.29 29.53 -28.24
CA VAL A 367 0.89 28.11 -28.21
C VAL A 367 -0.34 27.95 -27.31
N ALA A 368 -1.52 28.19 -27.87
CA ALA A 368 -2.80 27.96 -27.18
C ALA A 368 -3.26 26.50 -27.31
N ALA A 369 -3.06 25.70 -26.26
CA ALA A 369 -3.49 24.30 -26.21
C ALA A 369 -4.97 24.17 -25.78
N ARG A 370 -5.91 24.30 -26.72
CA ARG A 370 -7.36 24.16 -26.45
C ARG A 370 -7.78 22.69 -26.34
N LEU A 371 -7.77 22.15 -25.12
CA LEU A 371 -8.41 20.86 -24.82
C LEU A 371 -9.93 21.03 -24.79
N SER A 372 -10.59 20.76 -25.92
CA SER A 372 -12.05 20.78 -26.05
C SER A 372 -12.66 19.43 -25.67
N THR A 373 -13.73 19.45 -24.86
CA THR A 373 -14.52 18.27 -24.52
C THR A 373 -16.00 18.51 -24.84
N LYS A 374 -16.41 18.18 -26.07
CA LYS A 374 -17.76 17.69 -26.44
C LYS A 374 -17.89 17.53 -27.96
N ASP A 375 -18.62 16.49 -28.37
CA ASP A 375 -19.35 16.50 -29.62
C ASP A 375 -20.54 17.46 -29.50
N ALA A 376 -20.49 18.54 -30.26
CA ALA A 376 -21.62 19.43 -30.59
C ALA A 376 -21.30 20.05 -31.95
N GLY A 377 -22.25 19.99 -32.90
CA GLY A 377 -21.95 20.19 -34.32
C GLY A 377 -21.90 21.64 -34.83
N MET A 378 -21.49 21.73 -36.09
CA MET A 378 -21.53 22.90 -37.00
C MET A 378 -20.54 24.06 -36.74
N GLY A 379 -20.11 24.69 -37.85
CA GLY A 379 -19.55 26.04 -37.87
C GLY A 379 -18.06 26.17 -38.19
N PHE A 380 -17.69 26.07 -39.47
CA PHE A 380 -16.50 26.77 -39.97
C PHE A 380 -16.86 28.26 -40.14
N VAL A 381 -16.16 29.16 -39.46
CA VAL A 381 -16.06 30.58 -39.81
C VAL A 381 -14.60 31.01 -39.59
N PRO A 382 -13.88 31.47 -40.62
CA PRO A 382 -12.47 31.83 -40.50
C PRO A 382 -12.28 33.32 -40.15
N LEU A 383 -11.26 33.60 -39.33
CA LEU A 383 -10.33 34.73 -39.45
C LEU A 383 -9.07 34.43 -38.63
#